data_AF-A0A846MN41-F1
#
_entry.id   AF-A0A846MN41-F1
#
_cell.length_a   1.000
_cell.length_b   1.000
_cell.length_c   1.000
_cell.angle_alpha   90.00
_cell.angle_beta   90.00
_cell.angle_gamma   90.00
#
_symmetry.space_group_name_H-M   'P 1'
#
loop_
_entity.id
_entity.type
_entity.pdbx_description
1 polymer ?
#
loop_
_entity_poly.entity_id
_entity_poly.type
_entity_poly.pdbx_seq_one_letter_code
_entity_poly.pdbx_strand_id
1 'polypeptide(L)'
;MIALLLWTQLLYSYLVAPYYNYLIEGTQEAFASGQYDVAAKKAWNAYSVLPTPEAYIFCLFSYYQIKAWGRINSLPLPSSDKCTKKEWAYIQLIKGVAAYEDGQQAVAIEHFRQALIAYPLPDAAYNLELLLRKQSIPIPQQSERPTSSNPQVSNFKQILQSIQNNEKHRIQRRKGKQQDAENIEW
;
A
#
# COMPACT_ATOMS: atom_id res chain seq x y z
N MET A 1 -25.42 -21.42 19.75
CA MET A 1 -24.89 -20.16 19.16
C MET A 1 -23.70 -19.61 19.94
N ILE A 2 -23.81 -19.44 21.27
CA ILE A 2 -22.72 -18.90 22.12
C ILE A 2 -21.45 -19.79 22.11
N ALA A 3 -21.59 -21.12 22.21
CA ALA A 3 -20.43 -22.02 22.17
C ALA A 3 -19.65 -21.94 20.84
N LEU A 4 -20.34 -21.79 19.71
CA LEU A 4 -19.72 -21.65 18.39
C LEU A 4 -18.88 -20.36 18.29
N LEU A 5 -19.40 -19.24 18.84
CA LEU A 5 -18.70 -17.96 18.87
C LEU A 5 -17.45 -17.99 19.77
N LEU A 6 -17.51 -18.71 20.89
CA LEU A 6 -16.35 -18.89 21.77
C LEU A 6 -15.27 -19.75 21.09
N TRP A 7 -15.66 -20.80 20.37
CA TRP A 7 -14.74 -21.63 19.61
C TRP A 7 -14.05 -20.87 18.47
N THR A 8 -14.77 -20.04 17.72
CA THR A 8 -14.17 -19.21 16.66
C THR A 8 -13.24 -18.15 17.23
N GLN A 9 -13.59 -17.54 18.36
CA GLN A 9 -12.75 -16.58 19.06
C GLN A 9 -11.47 -17.23 19.59
N LEU A 10 -11.54 -18.44 20.15
CA LEU A 10 -10.36 -19.20 20.57
C LEU A 10 -9.46 -19.56 19.39
N LEU A 11 -10.04 -20.07 18.29
CA LEU A 11 -9.28 -20.41 17.09
C LEU A 11 -8.55 -19.20 16.50
N TYR A 12 -9.22 -18.04 16.49
CA TYR A 12 -8.61 -16.78 16.07
C TYR A 12 -7.43 -16.39 16.96
N SER A 13 -7.61 -16.39 18.28
CA SER A 13 -6.59 -15.95 19.24
C SER A 13 -5.37 -16.87 19.29
N TYR A 14 -5.56 -18.19 19.17
CA TYR A 14 -4.48 -19.17 19.34
C TYR A 14 -3.77 -19.55 18.04
N LEU A 15 -4.41 -19.40 16.89
CA LEU A 15 -3.84 -19.85 15.60
C LEU A 15 -3.69 -18.70 14.61
N VAL A 16 -4.76 -17.95 14.35
CA VAL A 16 -4.77 -16.94 13.28
C VAL A 16 -3.93 -15.72 13.64
N ALA A 17 -4.14 -15.13 14.82
CA ALA A 17 -3.43 -13.93 15.23
C ALA A 17 -1.90 -14.13 15.39
N PRO A 18 -1.41 -15.20 16.05
CA PRO A 18 0.04 -15.43 16.16
C PRO A 18 0.69 -15.68 14.80
N TYR A 19 0.03 -16.44 13.92
CA TYR A 19 0.57 -16.72 12.59
C TYR A 19 0.60 -15.45 11.70
N TYR A 20 -0.44 -14.62 11.78
CA TYR A 20 -0.45 -13.31 11.11
C TYR A 20 0.69 -12.42 11.60
N ASN A 21 0.87 -12.30 12.92
CA ASN A 21 1.95 -11.49 13.50
C ASN A 21 3.33 -11.96 13.06
N TYR A 22 3.58 -13.28 13.08
CA TYR A 22 4.81 -13.88 12.57
C TYR A 22 5.09 -13.52 11.11
N LEU A 23 4.05 -13.54 10.25
CA LEU A 23 4.20 -13.16 8.85
C LEU A 23 4.51 -11.68 8.69
N ILE A 24 3.89 -10.79 9.47
CA ILE A 24 4.13 -9.35 9.42
C ILE A 24 5.53 -9.00 9.92
N GLU A 25 5.99 -9.60 11.03
CA GLU A 25 7.34 -9.39 11.54
C GLU A 25 8.38 -9.85 10.50
N GLY A 26 8.23 -11.07 9.98
CA GLY A 26 9.12 -11.57 8.93
C GLY A 26 9.06 -10.75 7.63
N THR A 27 7.93 -10.10 7.35
CA THR A 27 7.79 -9.16 6.24
C THR A 27 8.63 -7.91 6.48
N GLN A 28 8.55 -7.33 7.68
CA GLN A 28 9.29 -6.13 8.06
C GLN A 28 10.81 -6.37 8.08
N GLU A 29 11.25 -7.50 8.62
CA GLU A 29 12.66 -7.91 8.62
C GLU A 29 13.22 -8.08 7.21
N ALA A 30 12.48 -8.79 6.34
CA ALA A 30 12.88 -8.97 4.94
C ALA A 30 12.93 -7.62 4.21
N PHE A 31 11.96 -6.74 4.45
CA PHE A 31 11.93 -5.41 3.85
C PHE A 31 13.11 -4.54 4.33
N ALA A 32 13.40 -4.55 5.63
CA ALA A 32 14.53 -3.82 6.21
C ALA A 32 15.88 -4.34 5.69
N SER A 33 15.96 -5.63 5.37
CA SER A 33 17.14 -6.28 4.80
C SER A 33 17.26 -6.12 3.28
N GLY A 34 16.36 -5.36 2.64
CA GLY A 34 16.34 -5.16 1.18
C GLY A 34 15.85 -6.37 0.37
N GLN A 35 15.34 -7.41 1.04
CA GLN A 35 14.82 -8.63 0.41
C GLN A 35 13.34 -8.43 0.02
N TYR A 36 13.09 -7.50 -0.89
CA TYR A 36 11.74 -7.03 -1.19
C TYR A 36 10.83 -8.09 -1.84
N ASP A 37 11.36 -9.04 -2.62
CA ASP A 37 10.56 -10.15 -3.15
C ASP A 37 10.06 -11.09 -2.03
N VAL A 38 10.93 -11.37 -1.05
CA VAL A 38 10.58 -12.16 0.14
C VAL A 38 9.56 -11.42 0.99
N ALA A 39 9.76 -10.12 1.20
CA ALA A 39 8.81 -9.26 1.91
C ALA A 39 7.44 -9.25 1.23
N ALA A 40 7.38 -9.12 -0.11
CA ALA A 40 6.14 -9.13 -0.86
C ALA A 40 5.37 -10.44 -0.69
N LYS A 41 6.06 -11.59 -0.78
CA LYS A 41 5.47 -12.92 -0.59
C LYS A 41 4.93 -13.10 0.83
N LYS A 42 5.70 -12.70 1.85
CA LYS A 42 5.25 -12.79 3.25
C LYS A 42 4.07 -11.86 3.53
N ALA A 43 4.07 -10.65 2.99
CA ALA A 43 2.96 -9.70 3.09
C ALA A 43 1.68 -10.23 2.43
N TRP A 44 1.81 -10.84 1.25
CA TRP A 44 0.68 -11.48 0.56
C TRP A 44 0.12 -12.67 1.34
N ASN A 45 1.00 -13.48 1.94
CA ASN A 45 0.56 -14.57 2.81
C ASN A 45 -0.17 -14.03 4.05
N ALA A 46 0.33 -12.95 4.67
CA ALA A 46 -0.35 -12.31 5.80
C ALA A 46 -1.74 -11.81 5.39
N TYR A 47 -1.85 -11.15 4.24
CA TYR A 47 -3.12 -10.69 3.68
C TYR A 47 -4.09 -11.85 3.39
N SER A 48 -3.59 -12.97 2.91
CA SER A 48 -4.40 -14.16 2.60
C SER A 48 -4.97 -14.82 3.86
N VAL A 49 -4.23 -14.75 4.99
CA VAL A 49 -4.68 -15.24 6.30
C VAL A 49 -5.69 -14.29 6.93
N LEU A 50 -5.37 -12.99 6.93
CA LEU A 50 -6.22 -11.94 7.46
C LEU A 50 -6.20 -10.75 6.48
N PRO A 51 -7.28 -10.51 5.71
CA PRO A 51 -7.29 -9.51 4.65
C PRO A 51 -7.37 -8.08 5.21
N THR A 52 -6.24 -7.60 5.73
CA THR A 52 -6.05 -6.24 6.24
C THR A 52 -5.53 -5.31 5.13
N PRO A 53 -6.03 -4.06 5.05
CA PRO A 53 -5.48 -3.07 4.12
C PRO A 53 -3.98 -2.85 4.31
N GLU A 54 -3.49 -2.89 5.55
CA GLU A 54 -2.07 -2.69 5.84
C GLU A 54 -1.18 -3.77 5.21
N ALA A 55 -1.54 -5.06 5.36
CA ALA A 55 -0.78 -6.14 4.75
C ALA A 55 -0.80 -6.05 3.21
N TYR A 56 -1.94 -5.69 2.64
CA TYR A 56 -2.08 -5.49 1.20
C TYR A 56 -1.20 -4.34 0.70
N ILE A 57 -1.27 -3.18 1.35
CA ILE A 57 -0.45 -2.01 1.03
C ILE A 57 1.04 -2.34 1.15
N PHE A 58 1.45 -3.06 2.20
CA PHE A 58 2.85 -3.48 2.38
C PHE A 58 3.32 -4.45 1.29
N CYS A 59 2.45 -5.34 0.82
CA CYS A 59 2.70 -6.20 -0.33
C CYS A 59 2.93 -5.38 -1.60
N LEU A 60 2.04 -4.43 -1.91
CA LEU A 60 2.20 -3.55 -3.06
C LEU A 60 3.51 -2.76 -2.98
N PHE A 61 3.85 -2.22 -1.80
CA PHE A 61 5.10 -1.50 -1.59
C PHE A 61 6.33 -2.38 -1.84
N SER A 62 6.29 -3.63 -1.40
CA SER A 62 7.41 -4.55 -1.57
C SER A 62 7.62 -4.88 -3.05
N TYR A 63 6.53 -5.17 -3.79
CA TYR A 63 6.62 -5.32 -5.26
C TYR A 63 7.04 -4.03 -5.96
N TYR A 64 6.69 -2.87 -5.42
CA TYR A 64 7.09 -1.58 -5.99
C TYR A 64 8.61 -1.39 -5.93
N GLN A 65 9.26 -1.75 -4.82
CA GLN A 65 10.72 -1.61 -4.68
C GLN A 65 11.51 -2.40 -5.73
N ILE A 66 10.97 -3.54 -6.17
CA ILE A 66 11.56 -4.37 -7.22
C ILE A 66 10.97 -4.10 -8.60
N LYS A 67 10.19 -3.03 -8.75
CA LYS A 67 9.57 -2.61 -10.03
C LYS A 67 8.74 -3.69 -10.70
N ALA A 68 8.09 -4.54 -9.90
CA ALA A 68 7.25 -5.63 -10.39
C ALA A 68 5.85 -5.12 -10.78
N TRP A 69 5.79 -4.19 -11.74
CA TRP A 69 4.57 -3.46 -12.12
C TRP A 69 3.43 -4.38 -12.54
N GLY A 70 3.70 -5.33 -13.43
CA GLY A 70 2.72 -6.34 -13.83
C GLY A 70 2.17 -7.16 -12.64
N ARG A 71 2.99 -7.44 -11.62
CA ARG A 71 2.51 -8.12 -10.40
C ARG A 71 1.54 -7.22 -9.63
N ILE A 72 1.91 -5.96 -9.38
CA ILE A 72 1.04 -4.98 -8.71
C ILE A 72 -0.30 -4.83 -9.43
N ASN A 73 -0.26 -4.74 -10.77
CA ASN A 73 -1.45 -4.60 -11.60
C ASN A 73 -2.34 -5.85 -11.52
N SER A 74 -1.73 -7.05 -11.54
CA SER A 74 -2.44 -8.33 -11.44
C SER A 74 -3.10 -8.62 -10.09
N LEU A 75 -2.66 -7.98 -9.00
CA LEU A 75 -3.24 -8.23 -7.68
C LEU A 75 -4.68 -7.70 -7.59
N PRO A 76 -5.63 -8.51 -7.10
CA PRO A 76 -7.02 -8.08 -6.97
C PRO A 76 -7.13 -6.98 -5.92
N LEU A 77 -7.95 -5.96 -6.21
CA LEU A 77 -8.26 -4.93 -5.22
C LEU A 77 -8.92 -5.57 -3.97
N PRO A 78 -8.57 -5.10 -2.76
CA PRO A 78 -9.31 -5.51 -1.57
C PRO A 78 -10.76 -5.01 -1.65
N SER A 79 -11.64 -5.60 -0.85
CA SER A 79 -13.00 -5.10 -0.73
C SER A 79 -12.99 -3.68 -0.13
N SER A 80 -13.68 -2.73 -0.77
CA SER A 80 -13.61 -1.31 -0.38
C SER A 80 -14.17 -1.03 1.01
N ASP A 81 -15.11 -1.85 1.47
CA ASP A 81 -15.69 -1.84 2.82
C ASP A 81 -14.68 -2.20 3.92
N LYS A 82 -13.61 -2.92 3.58
CA LYS A 82 -12.53 -3.27 4.52
C LYS A 82 -11.45 -2.20 4.64
N CYS A 83 -11.50 -1.16 3.81
CA CYS A 83 -10.50 -0.10 3.76
C CYS A 83 -11.08 1.21 4.30
N THR A 84 -10.27 1.97 5.04
CA THR A 84 -10.58 3.39 5.22
C THR A 84 -10.48 4.11 3.88
N LYS A 85 -11.18 5.25 3.73
CA LYS A 85 -11.09 6.11 2.55
C LYS A 85 -9.63 6.45 2.17
N LYS A 86 -8.79 6.68 3.18
CA LYS A 86 -7.37 7.02 2.99
C LYS A 86 -6.55 5.84 2.51
N GLU A 87 -6.74 4.65 3.10
CA GLU A 87 -6.05 3.42 2.66
C GLU A 87 -6.46 3.04 1.24
N TRP A 88 -7.76 3.12 0.92
CA TRP A 88 -8.25 2.89 -0.43
C TRP A 88 -7.57 3.85 -1.42
N ALA A 89 -7.49 5.13 -1.08
CA ALA A 89 -6.83 6.11 -1.93
C ALA A 89 -5.33 5.81 -2.14
N TYR A 90 -4.61 5.32 -1.13
CA TYR A 90 -3.21 4.90 -1.28
C TYR A 90 -3.06 3.66 -2.16
N ILE A 91 -3.94 2.67 -2.01
CA ILE A 91 -3.95 1.48 -2.86
C ILE A 91 -4.12 1.88 -4.33
N GLN A 92 -5.08 2.76 -4.57
CA GLN A 92 -5.37 3.30 -5.90
C GLN A 92 -4.19 4.11 -6.44
N LEU A 93 -3.55 4.94 -5.61
CA LEU A 93 -2.34 5.67 -5.98
C LEU A 93 -1.21 4.72 -6.41
N ILE A 94 -0.90 3.68 -5.61
CA ILE A 94 0.19 2.74 -5.90
C ILE A 94 -0.09 1.96 -7.19
N LYS A 95 -1.32 1.46 -7.36
CA LYS A 95 -1.72 0.78 -8.61
C LYS A 95 -1.73 1.73 -9.80
N GLY A 96 -2.09 2.99 -9.62
CA GLY A 96 -2.01 4.01 -10.68
C GLY A 96 -0.58 4.26 -11.16
N VAL A 97 0.38 4.35 -10.23
CA VAL A 97 1.80 4.46 -10.59
C VAL A 97 2.28 3.19 -11.29
N ALA A 98 1.96 2.00 -10.76
CA ALA A 98 2.34 0.75 -11.39
C ALA A 98 1.74 0.59 -12.79
N ALA A 99 0.48 0.97 -13.00
CA ALA A 99 -0.16 0.96 -14.32
C ALA A 99 0.55 1.91 -15.29
N TYR A 100 0.93 3.11 -14.83
CA TYR A 100 1.66 4.06 -15.66
C TYR A 100 3.04 3.53 -16.07
N GLU A 101 3.81 3.00 -15.12
CA GLU A 101 5.13 2.44 -15.37
C GLU A 101 5.09 1.18 -16.24
N ASP A 102 3.97 0.45 -16.21
CA ASP A 102 3.68 -0.70 -17.09
C ASP A 102 3.13 -0.27 -18.47
N GLY A 103 3.11 1.03 -18.78
CA GLY A 103 2.64 1.58 -20.05
C GLY A 103 1.12 1.70 -20.21
N GLN A 104 0.34 1.33 -19.19
CA GLN A 104 -1.12 1.34 -19.19
C GLN A 104 -1.69 2.70 -18.76
N GLN A 105 -1.44 3.75 -19.56
CA GLN A 105 -1.78 5.13 -19.19
C GLN A 105 -3.27 5.36 -18.87
N ALA A 106 -4.18 4.76 -19.62
CA ALA A 106 -5.62 4.91 -19.37
C ALA A 106 -6.03 4.31 -18.01
N VAL A 107 -5.45 3.15 -17.66
CA VAL A 107 -5.68 2.48 -16.36
C VAL A 107 -5.08 3.30 -15.21
N ALA A 108 -3.91 3.91 -15.43
CA ALA A 108 -3.30 4.80 -14.45
C ALA A 108 -4.17 6.02 -14.12
N ILE A 109 -4.74 6.66 -15.15
CA ILE A 109 -5.66 7.79 -14.98
C ILE A 109 -6.87 7.40 -14.13
N GLU A 110 -7.47 6.24 -14.41
CA GLU A 110 -8.62 5.77 -13.66
C GLU A 110 -8.27 5.53 -12.18
N HIS A 111 -7.14 4.88 -11.91
CA HIS A 111 -6.64 4.69 -10.56
C HIS A 111 -6.38 6.03 -9.84
N PHE A 112 -5.78 7.03 -10.48
CA PHE A 112 -5.59 8.34 -9.85
C PHE A 112 -6.91 9.08 -9.58
N ARG A 113 -7.89 8.98 -10.48
CA ARG A 113 -9.24 9.51 -10.23
C ARG A 113 -9.90 8.84 -9.04
N GLN A 114 -9.87 7.51 -8.98
CA GLN A 114 -10.43 6.74 -7.86
C GLN A 114 -9.74 7.09 -6.53
N ALA A 115 -8.43 7.32 -6.55
CA ALA A 115 -7.70 7.80 -5.38
C ALA A 115 -8.26 9.14 -4.87
N LEU A 116 -8.43 10.12 -5.77
CA LEU A 116 -8.92 11.46 -5.44
C LEU A 116 -10.40 11.48 -5.01
N ILE A 117 -11.23 10.64 -5.61
CA ILE A 117 -12.64 10.47 -5.20
C ILE A 117 -12.72 9.98 -3.76
N ALA A 118 -11.85 9.03 -3.39
CA ALA A 118 -11.85 8.46 -2.06
C ALA A 118 -11.26 9.41 -1.02
N TYR A 119 -10.11 10.03 -1.33
CA TYR A 119 -9.43 10.96 -0.45
C TYR A 119 -8.56 11.94 -1.25
N PRO A 120 -8.55 13.24 -0.95
CA PRO A 120 -7.75 14.22 -1.67
C PRO A 120 -6.26 14.02 -1.36
N LEU A 121 -5.58 13.17 -2.14
CA LEU A 121 -4.14 12.95 -2.08
C LEU A 121 -3.42 13.89 -3.06
N PRO A 122 -2.54 14.80 -2.59
CA PRO A 122 -1.79 15.68 -3.47
C PRO A 122 -0.98 14.95 -4.55
N ASP A 123 -0.38 13.81 -4.21
CA ASP A 123 0.39 13.00 -5.16
C ASP A 123 -0.48 12.41 -6.28
N ALA A 124 -1.72 12.01 -5.96
CA ALA A 124 -2.67 11.53 -6.96
C ALA A 124 -3.13 12.66 -7.89
N ALA A 125 -3.36 13.86 -7.35
CA ALA A 125 -3.71 15.05 -8.14
C ALA A 125 -2.58 15.44 -9.09
N TYR A 126 -1.34 15.50 -8.57
CA TYR A 126 -0.15 15.78 -9.36
C TYR A 126 0.04 14.77 -10.50
N ASN A 127 -0.06 13.47 -10.20
CA ASN A 127 0.13 12.44 -11.21
C ASN A 127 -0.97 12.44 -12.28
N LEU A 128 -2.21 12.69 -11.89
CA LEU A 128 -3.33 12.83 -12.82
C LEU A 128 -3.13 14.02 -13.76
N GLU A 129 -2.77 15.18 -13.20
CA GLU A 129 -2.51 16.39 -13.98
C GLU A 129 -1.39 16.17 -15.00
N LEU A 130 -0.28 15.58 -14.56
CA LEU A 130 0.87 15.27 -15.40
C LEU A 130 0.47 14.37 -16.59
N LEU A 131 -0.35 13.35 -16.34
CA LEU A 131 -0.84 12.45 -17.38
C LEU A 131 -1.78 13.12 -18.37
N LEU A 132 -2.74 13.92 -17.88
CA LEU A 132 -3.69 14.63 -18.74
C LEU A 132 -2.99 15.65 -19.64
N ARG A 133 -1.96 16.35 -19.12
CA ARG A 133 -1.12 17.26 -19.93
C ARG A 133 -0.35 16.51 -21.03
N LYS A 134 0.12 15.29 -20.77
CA LYS A 134 0.79 14.47 -21.81
C LYS A 134 -0.17 14.02 -22.91
N GLN A 135 -1.45 13.82 -22.59
CA GLN A 135 -2.47 13.44 -23.58
C GLN A 135 -2.92 14.61 -24.46
N SER A 136 -2.89 15.85 -23.95
CA SER A 136 -3.30 17.04 -24.68
C SER A 136 -2.22 17.62 -25.62
N ILE A 137 -0.99 17.11 -25.57
CA ILE A 137 0.08 17.45 -26.51
C ILE A 137 0.08 16.40 -27.63
N PRO A 138 -0.16 16.76 -28.90
CA PRO A 138 -0.07 15.80 -30.00
C PRO A 138 1.37 15.31 -30.10
N ILE A 139 1.59 14.00 -30.04
CA ILE A 139 2.92 13.38 -30.14
C ILE A 139 3.42 13.61 -31.59
N PRO A 140 4.45 14.45 -31.84
CA PRO A 140 5.15 14.37 -33.11
C PRO A 140 5.89 13.03 -33.11
N GLN A 141 5.78 12.28 -34.20
CA GLN A 141 6.54 11.04 -34.36
C GLN A 141 8.03 11.28 -34.09
N GLN A 142 8.65 10.31 -33.43
CA GLN A 142 10.03 10.32 -32.96
C GLN A 142 11.02 11.00 -33.93
N SER A 143 11.64 12.09 -33.50
CA SER A 143 13.00 12.41 -33.91
C SER A 143 13.75 13.09 -32.77
N GLU A 144 14.89 12.51 -32.44
CA GLU A 144 15.95 13.03 -31.58
C GLU A 144 15.71 12.98 -30.06
N ARG A 145 16.50 12.14 -29.39
CA ARG A 145 16.79 12.24 -27.95
C ARG A 145 17.49 13.58 -27.69
N PRO A 146 17.04 14.33 -26.68
CA PRO A 146 17.95 15.01 -25.79
C PRO A 146 17.88 14.34 -24.42
N THR A 147 19.04 13.93 -23.91
CA THR A 147 19.26 13.63 -22.51
C THR A 147 19.05 14.89 -21.68
N SER A 148 17.85 15.10 -21.10
CA SER A 148 17.69 15.94 -19.92
C SER A 148 16.48 15.52 -19.09
N SER A 149 16.64 15.65 -17.78
CA SER A 149 15.84 15.11 -16.67
C SER A 149 14.33 14.97 -16.93
N ASN A 150 13.90 13.72 -17.04
CA ASN A 150 12.50 13.31 -16.92
C ASN A 150 11.93 13.89 -15.60
N PRO A 151 10.84 14.68 -15.59
CA PRO A 151 10.27 15.18 -14.35
C PRO A 151 9.84 13.97 -13.52
N GLN A 152 10.53 13.75 -12.40
CA GLN A 152 10.24 12.65 -11.49
C GLN A 152 8.83 12.83 -10.96
N VAL A 153 7.97 11.84 -11.22
CA VAL A 153 6.79 11.55 -10.40
C VAL A 153 7.21 11.73 -8.93
N SER A 154 6.40 12.48 -8.16
CA SER A 154 6.65 12.81 -6.73
C SER A 154 7.42 11.70 -6.03
N ASN A 155 8.56 12.05 -5.42
CA ASN A 155 9.52 11.08 -4.92
C ASN A 155 8.85 10.21 -3.85
N PHE A 156 8.37 9.04 -4.26
CA PHE A 156 7.64 8.05 -3.45
C PHE A 156 8.35 7.73 -2.13
N LYS A 157 9.66 7.96 -2.05
CA LYS A 157 10.45 7.92 -0.82
C LYS A 157 9.91 8.86 0.27
N GLN A 158 9.43 10.05 -0.07
CA GLN A 158 8.81 11.00 0.86
C GLN A 158 7.42 10.54 1.31
N ILE A 159 6.63 9.96 0.39
CA ILE A 159 5.32 9.37 0.69
C ILE A 159 5.50 8.18 1.65
N LEU A 160 6.43 7.27 1.36
CA LEU A 160 6.84 6.16 2.22
C LEU A 160 7.30 6.64 3.59
N GLN A 161 8.17 7.65 3.64
CA GLN A 161 8.64 8.21 4.91
C GLN A 161 7.46 8.74 5.74
N SER A 162 6.50 9.43 5.11
CA SER A 162 5.32 9.94 5.81
C SER A 162 4.40 8.83 6.34
N ILE A 163 4.23 7.75 5.57
CA ILE A 163 3.38 6.60 5.96
C ILE A 163 4.06 5.82 7.09
N GLN A 164 5.36 5.52 6.96
CA GLN A 164 6.15 4.86 7.99
C GLN A 164 6.20 5.68 9.29
N ASN A 165 6.39 7.01 9.18
CA ASN A 165 6.37 7.89 10.35
C ASN A 165 4.99 7.92 11.01
N ASN A 166 3.91 7.96 10.24
CA ASN A 166 2.54 7.93 10.76
C ASN A 166 2.21 6.60 11.46
N GLU A 167 2.64 5.45 10.92
CA GLU A 167 2.47 4.15 11.57
C GLU A 167 3.32 4.03 12.84
N LYS A 168 4.58 4.52 12.82
CA LYS A 168 5.42 4.56 14.01
C LYS A 168 4.75 5.36 15.14
N HIS A 169 4.17 6.52 14.82
CA HIS A 169 3.41 7.32 15.77
C HIS A 169 2.11 6.63 16.22
N ARG A 170 1.40 5.90 15.33
CA ARG A 170 0.20 5.12 15.67
C ARG A 170 0.51 4.01 16.67
N ILE A 171 1.60 3.27 16.46
CA ILE A 171 2.07 2.20 17.35
C ILE A 171 2.51 2.77 18.70
N GLN A 172 3.23 3.90 18.71
CA GLN A 172 3.63 4.57 19.96
C GLN A 172 2.40 5.02 20.77
N ARG A 173 1.37 5.57 20.12
CA ARG A 173 0.12 5.95 20.81
C ARG A 173 -0.64 4.75 21.36
N ARG A 174 -0.62 3.60 20.68
CA ARG A 174 -1.23 2.35 21.19
C ARG A 174 -0.47 1.81 22.41
N LYS A 175 0.87 1.83 22.38
CA LYS A 175 1.71 1.43 23.51
C LYS A 175 1.52 2.34 24.74
N GLY A 176 1.44 3.65 24.55
CA GLY A 176 1.16 4.60 25.63
C GLY A 176 -0.19 4.35 26.29
N LYS A 177 -1.25 4.15 25.48
CA LYS A 177 -2.59 3.81 26.02
C LYS A 177 -2.65 2.47 26.75
N GLN A 178 -1.82 1.50 26.38
CA GLN A 178 -1.71 0.21 27.09
C GLN A 178 -1.01 0.38 28.45
N GLN A 179 0.07 1.17 28.51
CA GLN A 179 0.74 1.49 29.77
C GLN A 179 -0.14 2.31 30.71
N ASP A 180 -0.93 3.25 30.19
CA ASP A 180 -1.88 4.02 30.99
C ASP A 180 -3.01 3.13 31.54
N ALA A 181 -3.45 2.12 30.77
CA ALA A 181 -4.45 1.16 31.23
C ALA A 181 -3.91 0.20 32.32
N GLU A 182 -2.66 -0.27 32.18
CA GLU A 182 -1.98 -1.11 33.19
C GLU A 182 -1.67 -0.34 34.48
N ASN A 183 -1.45 0.97 34.41
CA ASN A 183 -1.22 1.83 35.58
C ASN A 183 -2.49 2.21 36.36
N ILE A 184 -3.68 1.95 35.82
CA ILE A 184 -4.96 2.21 36.49
C ILE A 184 -5.45 0.97 37.28
N GLU A 185 -4.83 -0.20 37.08
CA GLU A 185 -5.19 -1.46 37.74
C GLU A 185 -4.45 -1.75 39.08
N TRP A 186 -3.78 -0.76 39.68
CA TRP A 186 -3.22 -0.83 41.04
C TRP A 186 -3.85 0.22 41.97
#